data_AF-A0A523JIV9-F1
#
_entry.id   AF-A0A523JIV9-F1
#
_cell.length_a   1.000
_cell.length_b   1.000
_cell.length_c   1.000
_cell.angle_alpha   90.00
_cell.angle_beta   90.00
_cell.angle_gamma   90.00
#
_symmetry.space_group_name_H-M   'P 1'
#
loop_
_entity.id
_entity.type
_entity.pdbx_description
1 polymer ?
#
loop_
_entity_poly.entity_id
_entity_poly.type
_entity_poly.pdbx_seq_one_letter_code
_entity_poly.pdbx_strand_id
1 'polypeptide(L)'
;MKNRKGQAKTYRESKYPSWLKVPERFSFRGEWGKFVHHNFFDELPSEKSAPNMVNAVILTPRDEETYFGLDLVSGAPYKRVSYCSFKDVTGNYGSSMKRPEFSLGIMPRVLDVLGRPLQIVVFGEPKEKFKSNSLHEVKVVGGVVENYCEVWPCGIARSWMSSIVLVAVYPEDKKFRDIESIFVLKKMVDWKEFKAFMINGRGVHIKSTSSFPAYKIKGEIGPGVALKKALELGHVFTAQEMFSMRTACHKLYDYVWNSVKILRGSKDENLSRWVRPFNKGASENVTKDFASYLYHFTEKYSNRYNTCLKYVRGTNINEDSERHWFFSYFDAFFLVKSLENIHICPENQWTKNFYNYKKGALEYDFLTELKQCKGKDLDYAFVRAINKLKNMGRQGLPSYKYLTYDHEAGGSHQKIYSWVSQTGLELNCKSKKEREIRSKKWVFGFPTDVSWQGFY
;
A
#
# COMPACT_ATOMS: atom_id res chain seq x y z
N MET A 1 33.33 -8.00 -14.98
CA MET A 1 32.30 -7.48 -15.91
C MET A 1 31.95 -8.55 -16.93
N LYS A 2 30.82 -9.24 -16.77
CA LYS A 2 30.31 -10.21 -17.75
C LYS A 2 29.01 -9.66 -18.34
N ASN A 3 29.02 -9.49 -19.66
CA ASN A 3 27.90 -9.08 -20.49
C ASN A 3 26.66 -9.95 -20.24
N ARG A 4 25.59 -9.35 -19.68
CA ARG A 4 24.23 -9.89 -19.80
C ARG A 4 23.56 -9.27 -21.02
N LYS A 5 23.94 -9.76 -22.20
CA LYS A 5 23.12 -9.62 -23.41
C LYS A 5 22.23 -10.85 -23.53
N GLY A 6 20.95 -10.63 -23.78
CA GLY A 6 20.05 -11.62 -24.35
C GLY A 6 19.22 -12.41 -23.35
N GLN A 7 18.03 -11.89 -23.03
CA GLN A 7 16.82 -12.71 -22.95
C GLN A 7 15.57 -11.81 -23.04
N ALA A 8 15.40 -11.15 -24.18
CA ALA A 8 14.07 -10.83 -24.66
C ALA A 8 13.49 -12.11 -25.27
N LYS A 9 13.14 -13.09 -24.43
CA LYS A 9 12.29 -14.20 -24.85
C LYS A 9 10.86 -13.66 -24.84
N THR A 10 10.35 -13.45 -26.04
CA THR A 10 8.96 -13.20 -26.39
C THR A 10 8.08 -14.30 -25.80
N TYR A 11 7.60 -14.07 -24.58
CA TYR A 11 6.51 -14.84 -24.01
C TYR A 11 5.25 -14.37 -24.73
N ARG A 12 4.76 -15.19 -25.67
CA ARG A 12 3.43 -15.02 -26.26
C ARG A 12 2.45 -14.79 -25.12
N GLU A 13 1.75 -13.67 -25.22
CA GLU A 13 0.69 -13.19 -24.36
C GLU A 13 -0.38 -14.27 -24.17
N SER A 14 -0.17 -15.18 -23.23
CA SER A 14 -1.30 -15.86 -22.61
C SER A 14 -2.05 -14.77 -21.86
N LYS A 15 -3.16 -14.30 -22.43
CA LYS A 15 -4.24 -13.57 -21.75
C LYS A 15 -4.25 -13.97 -20.27
N TYR A 16 -3.68 -13.15 -19.40
CA TYR A 16 -3.34 -13.59 -18.05
C TYR A 16 -4.64 -13.90 -17.28
N PRO A 17 -4.78 -15.07 -16.64
CA PRO A 17 -5.92 -15.32 -15.78
C PRO A 17 -5.88 -14.30 -14.63
N SER A 18 -6.99 -13.60 -14.41
CA SER A 18 -7.16 -12.54 -13.40
C SER A 18 -6.48 -12.88 -12.06
N TRP A 19 -5.86 -11.88 -11.45
CA TRP A 19 -5.08 -11.95 -10.20
C TRP A 19 -5.86 -12.62 -9.07
N LEU A 20 -7.17 -12.38 -9.03
CA LEU A 20 -8.10 -12.89 -8.02
C LEU A 20 -8.86 -14.15 -8.47
N LYS A 21 -8.62 -14.65 -9.69
CA LYS A 21 -9.13 -15.94 -10.18
C LYS A 21 -8.23 -17.08 -9.69
N VAL A 22 -8.40 -17.43 -8.43
CA VAL A 22 -7.59 -18.39 -7.66
C VAL A 22 -8.51 -19.34 -6.88
N PRO A 23 -8.03 -20.37 -6.15
CA PRO A 23 -8.90 -21.22 -5.34
C PRO A 23 -9.82 -20.42 -4.42
N GLU A 24 -11.04 -20.92 -4.19
CA GLU A 24 -12.14 -20.16 -3.58
C GLU A 24 -11.78 -19.47 -2.26
N ARG A 25 -11.04 -20.19 -1.39
CA ARG A 25 -10.51 -19.69 -0.11
C ARG A 25 -9.59 -18.47 -0.19
N PHE A 26 -9.06 -18.14 -1.37
CA PHE A 26 -8.24 -16.96 -1.64
C PHE A 26 -8.92 -15.96 -2.59
N SER A 27 -9.98 -16.40 -3.26
CA SER A 27 -10.63 -15.61 -4.29
C SER A 27 -11.45 -14.48 -3.70
N PHE A 28 -11.76 -13.48 -4.52
CA PHE A 28 -12.68 -12.44 -4.14
C PHE A 28 -13.61 -12.11 -5.29
N ARG A 29 -14.91 -12.20 -5.03
CA ARG A 29 -15.96 -11.97 -6.01
C ARG A 29 -16.72 -10.71 -5.62
N GLY A 30 -17.07 -9.93 -6.64
CA GLY A 30 -17.92 -8.75 -6.47
C GLY A 30 -19.35 -9.12 -6.14
N GLU A 31 -20.21 -8.11 -6.06
CA GLU A 31 -21.64 -8.24 -5.72
C GLU A 31 -22.40 -9.26 -6.59
N TRP A 32 -22.00 -9.39 -7.86
CA TRP A 32 -22.61 -10.28 -8.86
C TRP A 32 -21.93 -11.64 -9.01
N GLY A 33 -21.09 -12.05 -8.06
CA GLY A 33 -20.39 -13.34 -8.10
C GLY A 33 -19.27 -13.45 -9.14
N LYS A 34 -18.98 -12.39 -9.91
CA LYS A 34 -17.85 -12.32 -10.84
C LYS A 34 -16.56 -11.99 -10.10
N PHE A 35 -15.43 -12.53 -10.57
CA PHE A 35 -14.11 -12.14 -10.05
C PHE A 35 -13.88 -10.65 -10.26
N VAL A 36 -13.39 -9.98 -9.22
CA VAL A 36 -13.05 -8.57 -9.27
C VAL A 36 -11.77 -8.39 -10.11
N HIS A 37 -11.77 -7.40 -11.00
CA HIS A 37 -10.59 -7.02 -11.76
C HIS A 37 -9.57 -6.33 -10.84
N HIS A 38 -8.29 -6.73 -10.90
CA HIS A 38 -7.25 -6.14 -10.07
C HIS A 38 -6.47 -5.05 -10.80
N ASN A 39 -6.83 -3.79 -10.53
CA ASN A 39 -6.31 -2.60 -11.19
C ASN A 39 -4.77 -2.51 -11.31
N PHE A 40 -4.01 -3.11 -10.39
CA PHE A 40 -2.54 -3.08 -10.47
C PHE A 40 -1.90 -4.27 -11.20
N PHE A 41 -2.48 -5.48 -11.12
CA PHE A 41 -1.80 -6.72 -11.53
C PHE A 41 -2.42 -7.31 -12.81
N ASP A 42 -3.69 -7.04 -13.08
CA ASP A 42 -4.36 -7.52 -14.29
C ASP A 42 -3.96 -6.70 -15.51
N GLU A 43 -3.64 -5.41 -15.32
CA GLU A 43 -3.31 -4.50 -16.40
C GLU A 43 -1.82 -4.49 -16.77
N LEU A 44 -1.51 -4.29 -18.04
CA LEU A 44 -0.14 -4.17 -18.54
C LEU A 44 0.37 -2.72 -18.36
N PRO A 45 1.65 -2.50 -18.03
CA PRO A 45 2.23 -1.16 -17.94
C PRO A 45 2.23 -0.38 -19.27
N SER A 46 2.24 -1.07 -20.41
CA SER A 46 2.20 -0.49 -21.75
C SER A 46 1.81 -1.59 -22.75
N GLU A 47 1.06 -1.25 -23.81
CA GLU A 47 0.59 -2.23 -24.81
C GLU A 47 1.51 -2.37 -26.04
N LYS A 48 2.38 -1.41 -26.39
CA LYS A 48 3.16 -1.42 -27.66
C LYS A 48 4.27 -0.36 -27.77
N SER A 49 5.05 -0.49 -28.86
CA SER A 49 6.34 0.13 -29.25
C SER A 49 6.45 1.66 -29.36
N ALA A 50 5.41 2.43 -29.02
CA ALA A 50 5.47 3.87 -29.12
C ALA A 50 6.30 4.46 -27.96
N PRO A 51 7.31 5.31 -28.25
CA PRO A 51 8.14 5.88 -27.20
C PRO A 51 7.27 6.72 -26.26
N ASN A 52 7.45 6.50 -24.95
CA ASN A 52 6.76 7.23 -23.88
C ASN A 52 5.23 7.00 -23.77
N MET A 53 4.64 6.06 -24.51
CA MET A 53 3.25 5.65 -24.31
C MET A 53 3.15 4.59 -23.22
N VAL A 54 2.32 4.84 -22.22
CA VAL A 54 2.11 3.94 -21.08
C VAL A 54 0.63 3.82 -20.76
N ASN A 55 0.27 2.74 -20.10
CA ASN A 55 -1.04 2.59 -19.51
C ASN A 55 -1.05 3.20 -18.11
N ALA A 56 -2.13 3.90 -17.79
CA ALA A 56 -2.38 4.48 -16.48
C ALA A 56 -3.76 4.06 -15.99
N VAL A 57 -3.85 3.55 -14.77
CA VAL A 57 -5.13 3.41 -14.08
C VAL A 57 -5.40 4.69 -13.32
N ILE A 58 -6.45 5.41 -13.69
CA ILE A 58 -6.79 6.68 -13.07
C ILE A 58 -7.66 6.44 -11.84
N LEU A 59 -7.14 6.83 -10.68
CA LEU A 59 -7.79 6.64 -9.38
C LEU A 59 -8.58 7.88 -8.96
N THR A 60 -8.02 9.06 -9.21
CA THR A 60 -8.65 10.35 -8.88
C THR A 60 -8.71 11.19 -10.15
N PRO A 61 -9.88 11.28 -10.82
CA PRO A 61 -10.06 12.20 -11.92
C PRO A 61 -9.70 13.66 -11.59
N ARG A 62 -9.46 14.43 -12.64
CA ARG A 62 -9.45 15.89 -12.57
C ARG A 62 -10.74 16.40 -11.90
N ASP A 63 -10.60 17.45 -11.09
CA ASP A 63 -11.71 18.13 -10.41
C ASP A 63 -12.54 17.24 -9.46
N GLU A 64 -12.02 16.06 -9.13
CA GLU A 64 -12.62 15.12 -8.18
C GLU A 64 -12.55 15.67 -6.74
N GLU A 65 -13.58 15.41 -5.94
CA GLU A 65 -13.66 15.87 -4.56
C GLU A 65 -12.93 14.95 -3.59
N THR A 66 -12.56 13.75 -4.03
CA THR A 66 -11.96 12.73 -3.20
C THR A 66 -10.65 12.22 -3.78
N TYR A 67 -9.61 12.22 -2.95
CA TYR A 67 -8.37 11.52 -3.26
C TYR A 67 -8.53 10.03 -2.95
N PHE A 68 -8.38 9.21 -3.98
CA PHE A 68 -8.43 7.75 -3.88
C PHE A 68 -7.02 7.15 -3.82
N GLY A 69 -6.85 6.17 -2.94
CA GLY A 69 -5.72 5.25 -2.91
C GLY A 69 -6.09 3.94 -3.57
N LEU A 70 -5.11 3.04 -3.67
CA LEU A 70 -5.30 1.68 -4.16
C LEU A 70 -4.83 0.70 -3.10
N ASP A 71 -5.70 -0.24 -2.71
CA ASP A 71 -5.29 -1.37 -1.90
C ASP A 71 -4.67 -2.45 -2.82
N LEU A 72 -3.38 -2.74 -2.63
CA LEU A 72 -2.65 -3.67 -3.51
C LEU A 72 -3.00 -5.14 -3.30
N VAL A 73 -3.70 -5.48 -2.22
CA VAL A 73 -4.16 -6.85 -1.94
C VAL A 73 -5.46 -7.14 -2.67
N SER A 74 -6.43 -6.23 -2.61
CA SER A 74 -7.73 -6.37 -3.30
C SER A 74 -7.73 -5.81 -4.73
N GLY A 75 -6.84 -4.88 -5.04
CA GLY A 75 -6.86 -4.11 -6.28
C GLY A 75 -7.97 -3.07 -6.34
N ALA A 76 -8.73 -2.91 -5.26
CA ALA A 76 -9.82 -1.95 -5.18
C ALA A 76 -9.29 -0.56 -4.80
N PRO A 77 -9.83 0.51 -5.41
CA PRO A 77 -9.61 1.84 -4.89
C PRO A 77 -10.23 1.97 -3.49
N TYR A 78 -9.73 2.91 -2.71
CA TYR A 78 -10.37 3.30 -1.46
C TYR A 78 -10.22 4.79 -1.23
N LYS A 79 -11.21 5.40 -0.61
CA LYS A 79 -11.12 6.80 -0.20
C LYS A 79 -10.01 6.99 0.83
N ARG A 80 -9.00 7.79 0.45
CA ARG A 80 -7.96 8.25 1.38
C ARG A 80 -8.41 9.48 2.13
N VAL A 81 -8.84 10.50 1.40
CA VAL A 81 -9.24 11.77 1.98
C VAL A 81 -10.16 12.52 1.02
N SER A 82 -11.21 13.17 1.52
CA SER A 82 -11.92 14.18 0.72
C SER A 82 -11.03 15.43 0.62
N TYR A 83 -11.04 16.16 -0.46
CA TYR A 83 -10.41 17.46 -0.56
C TYR A 83 -11.19 18.53 0.20
N CYS A 84 -10.53 19.65 0.48
CA CYS A 84 -11.11 20.87 1.05
C CYS A 84 -10.39 22.06 0.41
N SER A 85 -10.78 23.28 0.73
CA SER A 85 -9.95 24.43 0.36
C SER A 85 -8.74 24.51 1.27
N PHE A 86 -7.53 24.47 0.71
CA PHE A 86 -6.27 24.57 1.46
C PHE A 86 -5.32 25.56 0.80
N LYS A 87 -4.35 26.06 1.58
CA LYS A 87 -3.27 26.93 1.09
C LYS A 87 -1.98 26.14 0.95
N ASP A 88 -1.09 26.64 0.12
CA ASP A 88 0.28 26.13 0.05
C ASP A 88 1.04 26.46 1.35
N VAL A 89 1.42 25.44 2.11
CA VAL A 89 2.16 25.61 3.36
C VAL A 89 3.57 26.18 3.15
N THR A 90 4.08 26.13 1.91
CA THR A 90 5.38 26.72 1.56
C THR A 90 5.30 28.19 1.19
N GLY A 91 4.09 28.73 0.97
CA GLY A 91 3.86 30.13 0.58
C GLY A 91 4.24 30.47 -0.87
N ASN A 92 4.60 29.49 -1.70
CA ASN A 92 5.03 29.72 -3.09
C ASN A 92 3.86 29.95 -4.05
N TYR A 93 2.66 29.48 -3.69
CA TYR A 93 1.41 29.73 -4.41
C TYR A 93 0.43 30.48 -3.51
N GLY A 94 0.05 31.70 -3.90
CA GLY A 94 -0.73 32.62 -3.06
C GLY A 94 -2.22 32.29 -2.95
N SER A 95 -2.79 31.62 -3.94
CA SER A 95 -4.20 31.27 -4.00
C SER A 95 -4.51 30.00 -3.20
N SER A 96 -5.79 29.83 -2.85
CA SER A 96 -6.25 28.58 -2.21
C SER A 96 -6.58 27.55 -3.29
N MET A 97 -6.06 26.33 -3.14
CA MET A 97 -6.39 25.20 -3.99
C MET A 97 -7.57 24.44 -3.39
N LYS A 98 -8.31 23.71 -4.23
CA LYS A 98 -9.43 22.86 -3.79
C LYS A 98 -9.34 21.46 -4.36
N ARG A 99 -9.12 21.33 -5.65
CA ARG A 99 -9.13 20.05 -6.38
C ARG A 99 -7.98 20.06 -7.40
N PRO A 100 -7.51 18.89 -7.87
CA PRO A 100 -6.43 18.87 -8.83
C PRO A 100 -6.95 19.24 -10.22
N GLU A 101 -6.22 20.12 -10.93
CA GLU A 101 -6.47 20.44 -12.35
C GLU A 101 -6.02 19.33 -13.32
N PHE A 102 -5.68 18.17 -12.77
CA PHE A 102 -5.13 17.01 -13.46
C PHE A 102 -5.66 15.74 -12.79
N SER A 103 -5.58 14.62 -13.50
CA SER A 103 -5.90 13.33 -12.95
C SER A 103 -4.71 12.71 -12.24
N LEU A 104 -4.94 12.02 -11.13
CA LEU A 104 -3.96 11.18 -10.44
C LEU A 104 -4.23 9.71 -10.73
N GLY A 105 -3.20 9.02 -11.18
CA GLY A 105 -3.25 7.59 -11.44
C GLY A 105 -1.97 6.88 -11.03
N ILE A 106 -1.93 5.61 -11.41
CA ILE A 106 -0.78 4.73 -11.23
C ILE A 106 -0.44 4.02 -12.54
N MET A 107 0.83 3.70 -12.74
CA MET A 107 1.26 2.78 -13.77
C MET A 107 1.13 1.34 -13.24
N PRO A 108 0.34 0.47 -13.86
CA PRO A 108 0.11 -0.88 -13.35
C PRO A 108 1.39 -1.72 -13.43
N ARG A 109 1.55 -2.68 -12.51
CA ARG A 109 2.71 -3.57 -12.37
C ARG A 109 4.06 -2.88 -12.15
N VAL A 110 4.08 -1.58 -11.85
CA VAL A 110 5.31 -0.85 -11.55
C VAL A 110 5.24 -0.26 -10.14
N LEU A 111 6.22 -0.59 -9.31
CA LEU A 111 6.44 0.06 -8.03
C LEU A 111 7.54 1.11 -8.13
N ASP A 112 7.41 2.18 -7.37
CA ASP A 112 8.49 3.14 -7.12
C ASP A 112 9.55 2.55 -6.16
N VAL A 113 10.62 3.33 -5.91
CA VAL A 113 11.70 2.93 -4.99
C VAL A 113 11.24 2.76 -3.53
N LEU A 114 10.04 3.23 -3.19
CA LEU A 114 9.43 3.10 -1.86
C LEU A 114 8.48 1.90 -1.78
N GLY A 115 8.38 1.10 -2.86
CA GLY A 115 7.49 -0.05 -2.93
C GLY A 115 6.01 0.34 -3.07
N ARG A 116 5.70 1.56 -3.50
CA ARG A 116 4.33 2.04 -3.76
C ARG A 116 4.06 1.96 -5.25
N PRO A 117 2.80 1.85 -5.71
CA PRO A 117 2.49 1.96 -7.13
C PRO A 117 3.08 3.23 -7.74
N LEU A 118 3.77 3.11 -8.88
CA LEU A 118 4.41 4.24 -9.54
C LEU A 118 3.35 5.28 -9.93
N GLN A 119 3.43 6.45 -9.31
CA GLN A 119 2.45 7.50 -9.51
C GLN A 119 2.63 8.18 -10.88
N ILE A 120 1.51 8.47 -11.52
CA ILE A 120 1.44 9.24 -12.76
C ILE A 120 0.38 10.33 -12.63
N VAL A 121 0.73 11.54 -13.07
CA VAL A 121 -0.19 12.67 -13.21
C VAL A 121 -0.52 12.83 -14.68
N VAL A 122 -1.81 12.98 -15.01
CA VAL A 122 -2.28 13.08 -16.39
C VAL A 122 -3.07 14.37 -16.59
N PHE A 123 -2.63 15.20 -17.54
CA PHE A 123 -3.32 16.42 -17.96
C PHE A 123 -4.22 16.18 -19.18
N GLY A 124 -5.29 16.95 -19.28
CA GLY A 124 -6.32 16.82 -20.31
C GLY A 124 -7.44 15.85 -19.93
N GLU A 125 -8.27 15.54 -20.90
CA GLU A 125 -9.41 14.64 -20.76
C GLU A 125 -9.40 13.54 -21.83
N PRO A 126 -9.80 12.31 -21.49
CA PRO A 126 -9.97 11.26 -22.48
C PRO A 126 -11.15 11.60 -23.41
N LYS A 127 -11.15 11.06 -24.63
CA LYS A 127 -12.27 11.23 -25.57
C LYS A 127 -13.57 10.57 -25.07
N GLU A 128 -13.43 9.45 -24.37
CA GLU A 128 -14.54 8.75 -23.75
C GLU A 128 -14.93 9.39 -22.41
N LYS A 129 -16.21 9.29 -22.03
CA LYS A 129 -16.68 9.78 -20.74
C LYS A 129 -15.87 9.12 -19.62
N PHE A 130 -15.21 9.96 -18.83
CA PHE A 130 -14.33 9.54 -17.75
C PHE A 130 -15.07 8.60 -16.78
N LYS A 131 -14.45 7.45 -16.46
CA LYS A 131 -14.89 6.54 -15.40
C LYS A 131 -13.75 6.41 -14.39
N SER A 132 -14.04 6.51 -13.10
CA SER A 132 -13.02 6.23 -12.09
C SER A 132 -12.62 4.75 -12.15
N ASN A 133 -11.33 4.48 -11.96
CA ASN A 133 -10.72 3.14 -12.06
C ASN A 133 -10.76 2.53 -13.47
N SER A 134 -10.73 3.35 -14.52
CA SER A 134 -10.44 2.84 -15.86
C SER A 134 -8.97 2.94 -16.22
N LEU A 135 -8.55 2.00 -17.05
CA LEU A 135 -7.28 2.02 -17.75
C LEU A 135 -7.35 3.03 -18.90
N HIS A 136 -6.31 3.84 -19.05
CA HIS A 136 -6.14 4.76 -20.16
C HIS A 136 -4.72 4.71 -20.70
N GLU A 137 -4.59 4.80 -22.01
CA GLU A 137 -3.29 5.02 -22.63
C GLU A 137 -2.94 6.52 -22.59
N VAL A 138 -1.75 6.84 -22.09
CA VAL A 138 -1.30 8.22 -21.89
C VAL A 138 0.12 8.42 -22.40
N LYS A 139 0.42 9.63 -22.85
CA LYS A 139 1.76 10.00 -23.35
C LYS A 139 2.56 10.67 -22.25
N VAL A 140 3.64 10.04 -21.80
CA VAL A 140 4.57 10.63 -20.82
C VAL A 140 5.35 11.77 -21.48
N VAL A 141 5.19 12.98 -20.94
CA VAL A 141 5.88 14.20 -21.40
C VAL A 141 7.01 14.61 -20.46
N GLY A 142 7.14 13.95 -19.31
CA GLY A 142 8.24 14.18 -18.37
C GLY A 142 8.02 13.47 -17.04
N GLY A 143 8.74 13.93 -16.02
CA GLY A 143 8.52 13.53 -14.64
C GLY A 143 9.02 14.59 -13.68
N VAL A 144 8.60 14.47 -12.43
CA VAL A 144 9.12 15.28 -11.32
C VAL A 144 9.83 14.38 -10.31
N VAL A 145 10.94 14.88 -9.77
CA VAL A 145 11.63 14.23 -8.64
C VAL A 145 10.97 14.71 -7.37
N GLU A 146 10.29 13.80 -6.69
CA GLU A 146 9.59 14.03 -5.44
C GLU A 146 10.41 13.49 -4.28
N ASN A 147 10.65 14.32 -3.27
CA ASN A 147 11.12 13.86 -1.97
C ASN A 147 9.94 13.73 -1.02
N TYR A 148 9.86 12.60 -0.31
CA TYR A 148 8.84 12.30 0.68
C TYR A 148 9.45 12.12 2.07
N CYS A 149 8.84 12.76 3.06
CA CYS A 149 9.13 12.59 4.48
C CYS A 149 7.92 11.98 5.19
N GLU A 150 8.03 10.71 5.53
CA GLU A 150 6.94 9.93 6.12
C GLU A 150 6.63 10.35 7.56
N VAL A 151 7.65 10.67 8.36
CA VAL A 151 7.50 11.03 9.77
C VAL A 151 8.27 12.30 10.09
N TRP A 152 7.59 13.24 10.76
CA TRP A 152 8.21 14.45 11.29
C TRP A 152 9.14 14.14 12.48
N PRO A 153 10.30 14.81 12.65
CA PRO A 153 10.79 15.98 11.91
C PRO A 153 11.50 15.66 10.60
N CYS A 154 11.14 16.40 9.55
CA CYS A 154 11.75 16.31 8.22
C CYS A 154 13.07 17.09 8.09
N GLY A 155 13.77 17.33 9.19
CA GLY A 155 15.04 18.08 9.24
C GLY A 155 16.28 17.20 9.04
N ILE A 156 16.15 15.88 9.19
CA ILE A 156 17.26 14.94 9.07
C ILE A 156 17.32 14.46 7.60
N ALA A 157 18.51 14.48 6.99
CA ALA A 157 18.68 14.14 5.57
C ALA A 157 18.15 12.73 5.22
N ARG A 158 18.27 11.75 6.13
CA ARG A 158 17.74 10.39 5.98
C ARG A 158 16.21 10.30 6.02
N SER A 159 15.51 11.34 6.48
CA SER A 159 14.05 11.36 6.53
C SER A 159 13.43 11.60 5.15
N TRP A 160 14.20 11.99 4.14
CA TRP A 160 13.70 12.26 2.80
C TRP A 160 14.06 11.12 1.85
N MET A 161 13.04 10.47 1.33
CA MET A 161 13.19 9.44 0.30
C MET A 161 12.75 10.01 -1.06
N SER A 162 13.57 9.84 -2.09
CA SER A 162 13.31 10.40 -3.42
C SER A 162 12.61 9.37 -4.31
N SER A 163 11.57 9.78 -5.03
CA SER A 163 10.85 8.98 -6.03
C SER A 163 10.58 9.82 -7.27
N ILE A 164 10.17 9.17 -8.36
CA ILE A 164 9.77 9.84 -9.61
C ILE A 164 8.25 9.74 -9.72
N VAL A 165 7.60 10.88 -9.97
CA VAL A 165 6.21 10.92 -10.42
C VAL A 165 6.21 11.24 -11.90
N LEU A 166 5.60 10.37 -12.71
CA LEU A 166 5.49 10.60 -14.15
C LEU A 166 4.48 11.71 -14.42
N VAL A 167 4.76 12.53 -15.43
CA VAL A 167 3.85 13.57 -15.91
C VAL A 167 3.48 13.24 -17.35
N ALA A 168 2.20 13.10 -17.62
CA ALA A 168 1.64 12.66 -18.88
C ALA A 168 0.48 13.54 -19.33
N VAL A 169 0.08 13.34 -20.58
CA VAL A 169 -1.08 13.97 -21.21
C VAL A 169 -1.94 12.91 -21.89
N TYR A 170 -3.24 13.16 -22.01
CA TYR A 170 -4.09 12.38 -22.91
C TYR A 170 -3.72 12.70 -24.36
N PRO A 171 -3.33 11.70 -25.17
CA PRO A 171 -2.94 11.92 -26.56
C PRO A 171 -4.11 12.35 -27.46
N GLU A 172 -5.35 12.07 -27.04
CA GLU A 172 -6.56 12.39 -27.79
C GLU A 172 -7.11 13.80 -27.48
N ASP A 173 -6.64 14.44 -26.40
CA ASP A 173 -7.09 15.76 -26.00
C ASP A 173 -6.56 16.82 -26.96
N LYS A 174 -7.47 17.59 -27.59
CA LYS A 174 -7.11 18.60 -28.59
C LYS A 174 -6.12 19.66 -28.06
N LYS A 175 -6.18 20.01 -26.78
CA LYS A 175 -5.28 21.00 -26.14
C LYS A 175 -3.90 20.41 -25.84
N PHE A 176 -3.81 19.12 -25.56
CA PHE A 176 -2.57 18.50 -25.07
C PHE A 176 -1.92 17.48 -26.03
N ARG A 177 -2.59 17.09 -27.12
CA ARG A 177 -2.13 16.05 -28.07
C ARG A 177 -0.73 16.31 -28.63
N ASP A 178 -0.40 17.57 -28.91
CA ASP A 178 0.84 18.00 -29.56
C ASP A 178 1.96 18.30 -28.55
N ILE A 179 1.72 18.07 -27.26
CA ILE A 179 2.72 18.30 -26.21
C ILE A 179 3.64 17.10 -26.12
N GLU A 180 4.94 17.31 -26.35
CA GLU A 180 5.95 16.26 -26.30
C GLU A 180 6.90 16.37 -25.10
N SER A 181 6.87 17.49 -24.37
CA SER A 181 7.76 17.71 -23.23
C SER A 181 7.11 18.49 -22.09
N ILE A 182 7.60 18.25 -20.88
CA ILE A 182 7.20 18.97 -19.67
C ILE A 182 7.46 20.47 -19.80
N PHE A 183 8.46 20.88 -20.59
CA PHE A 183 8.74 22.29 -20.86
C PHE A 183 7.61 22.97 -21.65
N VAL A 184 7.04 22.27 -22.64
CA VAL A 184 5.88 22.78 -23.39
C VAL A 184 4.63 22.77 -22.52
N LEU A 185 4.40 21.69 -21.76
CA LEU A 185 3.27 21.59 -20.84
C LEU A 185 3.22 22.76 -19.85
N LYS A 186 4.37 23.14 -19.27
CA LYS A 186 4.51 24.24 -18.32
C LYS A 186 4.05 25.60 -18.84
N LYS A 187 4.05 25.80 -20.16
CA LYS A 187 3.56 27.04 -20.79
C LYS A 187 2.04 27.06 -20.95
N MET A 188 1.38 25.90 -20.80
CA MET A 188 -0.04 25.69 -21.09
C MET A 188 -0.93 25.55 -19.84
N VAL A 189 -0.31 25.36 -18.67
CA VAL A 189 -0.99 25.12 -17.38
C VAL A 189 -0.35 25.97 -16.29
N ASP A 190 -1.08 26.21 -15.19
CA ASP A 190 -0.49 26.84 -14.01
C ASP A 190 0.45 25.85 -13.30
N TRP A 191 1.72 25.90 -13.67
CA TRP A 191 2.72 25.01 -13.09
C TRP A 191 3.02 25.29 -11.62
N LYS A 192 2.78 26.53 -11.15
CA LYS A 192 2.97 26.87 -9.73
C LYS A 192 1.86 26.23 -8.91
N GLU A 193 0.62 26.28 -9.38
CA GLU A 193 -0.50 25.56 -8.78
C GLU A 193 -0.27 24.05 -8.78
N PHE A 194 0.16 23.47 -9.90
CA PHE A 194 0.52 22.04 -9.97
C PHE A 194 1.52 21.64 -8.88
N LYS A 195 2.63 22.39 -8.74
CA LYS A 195 3.65 22.09 -7.72
C LYS A 195 3.09 22.23 -6.31
N ALA A 196 2.36 23.30 -6.05
CA ALA A 196 1.73 23.53 -4.76
C ALA A 196 0.75 22.40 -4.42
N PHE A 197 -0.04 21.94 -5.40
CA PHE A 197 -0.97 20.83 -5.19
C PHE A 197 -0.23 19.52 -4.90
N MET A 198 0.81 19.19 -5.66
CA MET A 198 1.60 17.97 -5.42
C MET A 198 2.27 17.94 -4.04
N ILE A 199 2.63 19.10 -3.50
CA ILE A 199 3.24 19.25 -2.16
C ILE A 199 2.19 19.13 -1.03
N ASN A 200 0.99 19.66 -1.24
CA ASN A 200 0.00 19.87 -0.18
C ASN A 200 -1.24 18.97 -0.26
N GLY A 201 -1.70 18.66 -1.48
CA GLY A 201 -2.96 17.96 -1.74
C GLY A 201 -2.99 16.51 -1.28
N ARG A 202 -1.84 15.90 -0.97
CA ARG A 202 -1.79 14.55 -0.36
C ARG A 202 -1.64 14.59 1.17
N GLY A 203 -1.77 15.78 1.75
CA GLY A 203 -1.63 16.03 3.18
C GLY A 203 -0.24 16.53 3.56
N VAL A 204 -0.20 17.16 4.73
CA VAL A 204 0.98 17.76 5.36
C VAL A 204 1.10 17.25 6.80
N HIS A 205 2.26 17.43 7.40
CA HIS A 205 2.45 17.20 8.84
C HIS A 205 1.81 18.36 9.60
N ILE A 206 0.85 18.08 10.48
CA ILE A 206 0.22 19.08 11.35
C ILE A 206 0.75 18.91 12.77
N LYS A 207 1.28 19.98 13.35
CA LYS A 207 1.77 20.00 14.73
C LYS A 207 1.24 21.23 15.46
N SER A 208 0.30 21.01 16.37
CA SER A 208 -0.41 22.07 17.09
C SER A 208 -1.06 23.07 16.13
N THR A 209 -0.46 24.23 15.91
CA THR A 209 -0.96 25.30 15.03
C THR A 209 -0.20 25.43 13.70
N SER A 210 0.90 24.69 13.54
CA SER A 210 1.78 24.79 12.37
C SER A 210 1.65 23.58 11.45
N SER A 211 1.84 23.82 10.15
CA SER A 211 1.82 22.79 9.12
C SER A 211 3.13 22.75 8.34
N PHE A 212 3.68 21.55 8.11
CA PHE A 212 4.95 21.36 7.42
C PHE A 212 4.79 20.41 6.23
N PRO A 213 5.43 20.71 5.09
CA PRO A 213 5.28 19.88 3.89
C PRO A 213 5.89 18.49 4.12
N ALA A 214 5.11 17.44 3.82
CA ALA A 214 5.60 16.07 3.78
C ALA A 214 6.26 15.73 2.43
N TYR A 215 5.98 16.52 1.39
CA TYR A 215 6.47 16.33 0.04
C TYR A 215 7.23 17.55 -0.46
N LYS A 216 8.22 17.35 -1.32
CA LYS A 216 8.96 18.43 -2.00
C LYS A 216 9.23 18.02 -3.44
N ILE A 217 9.09 18.94 -4.39
CA ILE A 217 9.55 18.74 -5.76
C ILE A 217 10.96 19.31 -5.89
N LYS A 218 11.94 18.45 -6.15
CA LYS A 218 13.37 18.83 -6.26
C LYS A 218 13.78 19.23 -7.67
N GLY A 219 13.10 18.68 -8.68
CA GLY A 219 13.46 18.92 -10.06
C GLY A 219 12.50 18.27 -11.03
N GLU A 220 12.74 18.52 -12.30
CA GLU A 220 11.95 18.05 -13.43
C GLU A 220 12.87 17.24 -14.35
N ILE A 221 12.33 16.20 -14.97
CA ILE A 221 13.06 15.30 -15.87
C ILE A 221 12.29 15.24 -17.20
N GLY A 222 13.02 15.26 -18.32
CA GLY A 222 12.43 15.07 -19.65
C GLY A 222 11.80 13.67 -19.85
N PRO A 223 10.94 13.49 -20.85
CA PRO A 223 10.05 12.32 -21.00
C PRO A 223 10.78 10.98 -21.01
N GLY A 224 11.73 10.80 -21.94
CA GLY A 224 12.43 9.52 -22.09
C GLY A 224 13.32 9.18 -20.89
N VAL A 225 13.92 10.18 -20.25
CA VAL A 225 14.75 9.96 -19.06
C VAL A 225 13.88 9.68 -17.83
N ALA A 226 12.72 10.32 -17.70
CA ALA A 226 11.81 10.14 -16.58
C ALA A 226 11.25 8.71 -16.55
N LEU A 227 10.68 8.25 -17.67
CA LEU A 227 10.13 6.90 -17.78
C LEU A 227 11.21 5.85 -17.58
N LYS A 228 12.35 5.99 -18.27
CA LYS A 228 13.49 5.07 -18.11
C LYS A 228 13.95 4.97 -16.66
N LYS A 229 14.20 6.10 -15.99
CA LYS A 229 14.64 6.09 -14.58
C LYS A 229 13.58 5.53 -13.64
N ALA A 230 12.30 5.81 -13.88
CA ALA A 230 11.22 5.26 -13.06
C ALA A 230 11.17 3.73 -13.14
N LEU A 231 11.36 3.17 -14.34
CA LEU A 231 11.41 1.71 -14.56
C LEU A 231 12.72 1.07 -14.05
N GLU A 232 13.85 1.76 -14.17
CA GLU A 232 15.16 1.27 -13.72
C GLU A 232 15.34 1.30 -12.19
N LEU A 233 14.83 2.35 -11.54
CA LEU A 233 14.92 2.50 -10.08
C LEU A 233 13.78 1.78 -9.36
N GLY A 234 12.62 1.67 -10.01
CA GLY A 234 11.46 0.96 -9.50
C GLY A 234 11.55 -0.55 -9.65
N HIS A 235 10.43 -1.21 -9.42
CA HIS A 235 10.27 -2.64 -9.65
C HIS A 235 9.13 -2.90 -10.63
N VAL A 236 9.43 -3.56 -11.75
CA VAL A 236 8.45 -3.93 -12.77
C VAL A 236 8.12 -5.42 -12.63
N PHE A 237 6.90 -5.73 -12.23
CA PHE A 237 6.46 -7.11 -12.04
C PHE A 237 6.34 -7.85 -13.37
N THR A 238 7.10 -8.93 -13.50
CA THR A 238 6.92 -9.88 -14.61
C THR A 238 5.78 -10.83 -14.31
N ALA A 239 5.15 -11.40 -15.34
CA ALA A 239 4.08 -12.38 -15.14
C ALA A 239 4.54 -13.64 -14.37
N GLN A 240 5.76 -14.11 -14.65
CA GLN A 240 6.35 -15.24 -13.95
C GLN A 240 6.55 -14.94 -12.46
N GLU A 241 7.05 -13.75 -12.15
CA GLU A 241 7.22 -13.30 -10.77
C GLU A 241 5.89 -13.20 -10.04
N MET A 242 4.89 -12.55 -10.65
CA MET A 242 3.54 -12.45 -10.10
C MET A 242 2.96 -13.83 -9.79
N PHE A 243 3.02 -14.77 -10.73
CA PHE A 243 2.53 -16.13 -10.53
C PHE A 243 3.28 -16.86 -9.40
N SER A 244 4.61 -16.74 -9.38
CA SER A 244 5.47 -17.39 -8.38
C SER A 244 5.22 -16.83 -6.98
N MET A 245 5.14 -15.50 -6.86
CA MET A 245 4.81 -14.79 -5.62
C MET A 245 3.46 -15.22 -5.08
N ARG A 246 2.41 -15.17 -5.92
CA ARG A 246 1.05 -15.57 -5.54
C ARG A 246 0.99 -17.01 -5.04
N THR A 247 1.62 -17.93 -5.79
CA THR A 247 1.66 -19.36 -5.43
C THR A 247 2.40 -19.60 -4.12
N ALA A 248 3.56 -18.95 -3.93
CA ALA A 248 4.33 -19.07 -2.71
C ALA A 248 3.57 -18.49 -1.50
N CYS A 249 2.88 -17.37 -1.68
CA CYS A 249 2.07 -16.75 -0.64
C CYS A 249 0.86 -17.60 -0.26
N HIS A 250 0.11 -18.14 -1.21
CA HIS A 250 -0.99 -19.06 -0.91
C HIS A 250 -0.53 -20.30 -0.13
N LYS A 251 0.62 -20.88 -0.51
CA LYS A 251 1.24 -21.96 0.27
C LYS A 251 1.60 -21.49 1.67
N LEU A 252 2.16 -20.29 1.83
CA LEU A 252 2.51 -19.77 3.15
C LEU A 252 1.26 -19.52 4.02
N TYR A 253 0.18 -18.99 3.45
CA TYR A 253 -1.09 -18.82 4.15
C TYR A 253 -1.70 -20.17 4.56
N ASP A 254 -1.72 -21.15 3.67
CA ASP A 254 -2.20 -22.49 4.03
C ASP A 254 -1.31 -23.13 5.11
N TYR A 255 0.01 -22.88 5.11
CA TYR A 255 0.90 -23.31 6.19
C TYR A 255 0.55 -22.68 7.53
N VAL A 256 0.34 -21.37 7.56
CA VAL A 256 -0.05 -20.70 8.80
C VAL A 256 -1.38 -21.26 9.31
N TRP A 257 -2.39 -21.35 8.43
CA TRP A 257 -3.72 -21.80 8.82
C TRP A 257 -3.74 -23.26 9.28
N ASN A 258 -3.08 -24.15 8.56
CA ASN A 258 -3.03 -25.57 8.92
C ASN A 258 -2.26 -25.80 10.23
N SER A 259 -1.19 -25.04 10.47
CA SER A 259 -0.44 -25.12 11.74
C SER A 259 -1.30 -24.67 12.92
N VAL A 260 -2.09 -23.60 12.73
CA VAL A 260 -3.04 -23.10 13.73
C VAL A 260 -4.13 -24.13 14.06
N LYS A 261 -4.69 -24.80 13.05
CA LYS A 261 -5.67 -25.89 13.28
C LYS A 261 -5.08 -27.03 14.11
N ILE A 262 -3.84 -27.43 13.83
CA ILE A 262 -3.15 -28.48 14.60
C ILE A 262 -2.94 -28.01 16.05
N LEU A 263 -2.46 -26.78 16.24
CA LEU A 263 -2.25 -26.20 17.57
C LEU A 263 -3.54 -26.07 18.38
N ARG A 264 -4.69 -25.88 17.70
CA ARG A 264 -6.03 -25.89 18.31
C ARG A 264 -6.60 -27.30 18.53
N GLY A 265 -5.81 -28.34 18.31
CA GLY A 265 -6.17 -29.73 18.63
C GLY A 265 -6.78 -30.54 17.48
N SER A 266 -6.70 -30.06 16.23
CA SER A 266 -7.10 -30.88 15.08
C SER A 266 -6.25 -32.14 14.98
N LYS A 267 -6.92 -33.30 14.84
CA LYS A 267 -6.29 -34.63 14.69
C LYS A 267 -6.16 -35.07 13.22
N ASP A 268 -6.36 -34.16 12.26
CA ASP A 268 -6.26 -34.50 10.83
C ASP A 268 -4.79 -34.73 10.43
N GLU A 269 -4.44 -36.00 10.23
CA GLU A 269 -3.09 -36.42 9.82
C GLU A 269 -2.65 -35.81 8.48
N ASN A 270 -3.59 -35.45 7.60
CA ASN A 270 -3.25 -34.80 6.33
C ASN A 270 -2.70 -33.39 6.57
N LEU A 271 -3.24 -32.65 7.55
CA LEU A 271 -2.69 -31.36 7.93
C LEU A 271 -1.26 -31.53 8.47
N SER A 272 -1.05 -32.49 9.38
CA SER A 272 0.28 -32.75 9.95
C SER A 272 1.30 -33.16 8.89
N ARG A 273 0.91 -34.00 7.92
CA ARG A 273 1.76 -34.39 6.79
C ARG A 273 2.10 -33.20 5.90
N TRP A 274 1.13 -32.32 5.65
CA TRP A 274 1.29 -31.16 4.80
C TRP A 274 2.20 -30.08 5.42
N VAL A 275 2.13 -29.84 6.74
CA VAL A 275 2.97 -28.81 7.41
C VAL A 275 4.40 -29.29 7.66
N ARG A 276 4.65 -30.61 7.72
CA ARG A 276 5.95 -31.20 8.04
C ARG A 276 7.13 -30.62 7.25
N PRO A 277 7.05 -30.39 5.91
CA PRO A 277 8.17 -29.82 5.16
C PRO A 277 8.54 -28.39 5.60
N PHE A 278 7.59 -27.59 6.09
CA PHE A 278 7.83 -26.23 6.57
C PHE A 278 8.46 -26.20 7.96
N ASN A 279 8.31 -27.29 8.72
CA ASN A 279 8.83 -27.47 10.07
C ASN A 279 10.15 -28.26 10.10
N LYS A 280 10.77 -28.51 8.95
CA LYS A 280 12.06 -29.22 8.89
C LYS A 280 13.12 -28.44 9.68
N GLY A 281 13.69 -29.08 10.70
CA GLY A 281 14.68 -28.46 11.59
C GLY A 281 14.10 -27.55 12.67
N ALA A 282 12.78 -27.50 12.82
CA ALA A 282 12.12 -26.82 13.94
C ALA A 282 12.15 -27.71 15.20
N SER A 283 11.92 -27.09 16.37
CA SER A 283 11.68 -27.81 17.63
C SER A 283 10.41 -28.66 17.54
N GLU A 284 10.36 -29.78 18.26
CA GLU A 284 9.15 -30.60 18.38
C GLU A 284 7.95 -29.83 18.95
N ASN A 285 8.20 -28.75 19.70
CA ASN A 285 7.15 -27.92 20.27
C ASN A 285 6.45 -27.03 19.23
N VAL A 286 6.99 -26.90 18.00
CA VAL A 286 6.42 -26.03 16.95
C VAL A 286 4.99 -26.43 16.55
N THR A 287 4.57 -27.67 16.84
CA THR A 287 3.20 -28.15 16.59
C THR A 287 2.39 -28.35 17.87
N LYS A 288 2.95 -28.04 19.05
CA LYS A 288 2.32 -28.22 20.36
C LYS A 288 2.06 -26.90 21.08
N ASP A 289 2.87 -25.89 20.80
CA ASP A 289 2.87 -24.60 21.47
C ASP A 289 2.91 -23.46 20.44
N PHE A 290 1.97 -22.53 20.57
CA PHE A 290 1.85 -21.40 19.65
C PHE A 290 3.03 -20.44 19.76
N ALA A 291 3.65 -20.28 20.94
CA ALA A 291 4.83 -19.43 21.09
C ALA A 291 6.02 -19.97 20.31
N SER A 292 6.30 -21.27 20.44
CA SER A 292 7.31 -22.00 19.68
C SER A 292 7.05 -21.92 18.17
N TYR A 293 5.79 -22.09 17.75
CA TYR A 293 5.37 -21.91 16.37
C TYR A 293 5.65 -20.50 15.84
N LEU A 294 5.18 -19.47 16.55
CA LEU A 294 5.29 -18.08 16.12
C LEU A 294 6.74 -17.62 16.06
N TYR A 295 7.58 -18.08 16.99
CA TYR A 295 9.02 -17.82 16.96
C TYR A 295 9.67 -18.40 15.70
N HIS A 296 9.47 -19.71 15.44
CA HIS A 296 9.98 -20.37 14.23
C HIS A 296 9.45 -19.70 12.95
N PHE A 297 8.16 -19.42 12.91
CA PHE A 297 7.53 -18.73 11.78
C PHE A 297 8.17 -17.36 11.55
N THR A 298 8.36 -16.58 12.61
CA THR A 298 8.91 -15.24 12.51
C THR A 298 10.36 -15.28 12.04
N GLU A 299 11.15 -16.21 12.56
CA GLU A 299 12.55 -16.40 12.15
C GLU A 299 12.67 -16.80 10.67
N LYS A 300 11.90 -17.79 10.22
CA LYS A 300 12.07 -18.37 8.87
C LYS A 300 11.28 -17.66 7.77
N TYR A 301 10.09 -17.16 8.10
CA TYR A 301 9.09 -16.80 7.10
C TYR A 301 8.57 -15.37 7.19
N SER A 302 8.85 -14.59 8.25
CA SER A 302 8.27 -13.25 8.42
C SER A 302 8.53 -12.30 7.24
N ASN A 303 9.73 -12.33 6.63
CA ASN A 303 10.04 -11.49 5.48
C ASN A 303 9.18 -11.84 4.25
N ARG A 304 8.98 -13.14 4.00
CA ARG A 304 8.09 -13.62 2.92
C ARG A 304 6.65 -13.29 3.25
N TYR A 305 6.24 -13.46 4.50
CA TYR A 305 4.90 -13.12 4.97
C TYR A 305 4.59 -11.64 4.76
N ASN A 306 5.50 -10.75 5.15
CA ASN A 306 5.37 -9.30 4.93
C ASN A 306 5.25 -8.93 3.44
N THR A 307 5.87 -9.71 2.55
CA THR A 307 5.68 -9.53 1.10
C THR A 307 4.27 -9.94 0.70
N CYS A 308 3.78 -11.09 1.20
CA CYS A 308 2.42 -11.56 0.94
C CYS A 308 1.37 -10.55 1.44
N LEU A 309 1.53 -10.02 2.65
CA LEU A 309 0.65 -8.99 3.24
C LEU A 309 0.46 -7.77 2.34
N LYS A 310 1.46 -7.42 1.53
CA LYS A 310 1.41 -6.23 0.67
C LYS A 310 0.70 -6.48 -0.65
N TYR A 311 0.69 -7.71 -1.17
CA TYR A 311 0.38 -7.96 -2.58
C TYR A 311 -0.60 -9.11 -2.83
N VAL A 312 -0.75 -10.05 -1.91
CA VAL A 312 -1.48 -11.30 -2.15
C VAL A 312 -2.56 -11.49 -1.11
N ARG A 313 -3.78 -11.73 -1.58
CA ARG A 313 -4.92 -12.02 -0.70
C ARG A 313 -4.76 -13.39 -0.03
N GLY A 314 -4.80 -13.42 1.30
CA GLY A 314 -4.65 -14.67 2.06
C GLY A 314 -5.94 -15.41 2.37
N THR A 315 -7.10 -14.74 2.23
CA THR A 315 -8.40 -15.26 2.71
C THR A 315 -9.59 -14.72 1.90
N ASN A 316 -10.67 -15.50 1.91
CA ASN A 316 -12.00 -15.13 1.46
C ASN A 316 -12.97 -15.26 2.64
N ILE A 317 -13.47 -14.13 3.13
CA ILE A 317 -14.36 -14.09 4.29
C ILE A 317 -15.66 -14.86 4.08
N ASN A 318 -16.16 -14.93 2.83
CA ASN A 318 -17.41 -15.63 2.52
C ASN A 318 -17.24 -17.16 2.49
N GLU A 319 -16.00 -17.65 2.43
CA GLU A 319 -15.68 -19.08 2.39
C GLU A 319 -15.31 -19.61 3.77
N ASP A 320 -14.42 -18.91 4.49
CA ASP A 320 -13.92 -19.31 5.80
C ASP A 320 -13.70 -18.06 6.66
N SER A 321 -14.75 -17.68 7.40
CA SER A 321 -14.73 -16.48 8.25
C SER A 321 -13.76 -16.61 9.42
N GLU A 322 -13.59 -17.81 9.98
CA GLU A 322 -12.64 -18.08 11.07
C GLU A 322 -11.21 -17.82 10.60
N ARG A 323 -10.85 -18.38 9.44
CA ARG A 323 -9.57 -18.13 8.78
C ARG A 323 -9.36 -16.63 8.53
N HIS A 324 -10.36 -15.96 7.97
CA HIS A 324 -10.29 -14.54 7.66
C HIS A 324 -10.00 -13.68 8.89
N TRP A 325 -10.71 -13.90 9.99
CA TRP A 325 -10.51 -13.14 11.21
C TRP A 325 -9.20 -13.48 11.91
N PHE A 326 -8.79 -14.76 11.92
CA PHE A 326 -7.46 -15.16 12.37
C PHE A 326 -6.37 -14.37 11.64
N PHE A 327 -6.41 -14.36 10.29
CA PHE A 327 -5.43 -13.63 9.50
C PHE A 327 -5.52 -12.13 9.71
N SER A 328 -6.71 -11.56 9.93
CA SER A 328 -6.83 -10.12 10.20
C SER A 328 -6.07 -9.69 11.46
N TYR A 329 -6.07 -10.50 12.53
CA TYR A 329 -5.23 -10.26 13.71
C TYR A 329 -3.75 -10.56 13.46
N PHE A 330 -3.47 -11.66 12.76
CA PHE A 330 -2.10 -12.06 12.46
C PHE A 330 -1.39 -11.01 11.59
N ASP A 331 -2.06 -10.47 10.59
CA ASP A 331 -1.61 -9.37 9.76
C ASP A 331 -1.33 -8.13 10.60
N ALA A 332 -2.25 -7.75 11.50
CA ALA A 332 -2.06 -6.60 12.38
C ALA A 332 -0.77 -6.71 13.23
N PHE A 333 -0.46 -7.90 13.76
CA PHE A 333 0.79 -8.15 14.48
C PHE A 333 2.02 -7.84 13.62
N PHE A 334 2.07 -8.36 12.39
CA PHE A 334 3.19 -8.12 11.47
C PHE A 334 3.23 -6.69 10.93
N LEU A 335 2.08 -6.04 10.76
CA LEU A 335 1.99 -4.63 10.37
C LEU A 335 2.55 -3.73 11.47
N VAL A 336 2.20 -3.96 12.74
CA VAL A 336 2.76 -3.20 13.88
C VAL A 336 4.27 -3.39 13.96
N LYS A 337 4.76 -4.63 13.79
CA LYS A 337 6.21 -4.93 13.68
C LYS A 337 6.85 -4.18 12.51
N SER A 338 6.21 -4.12 11.34
CA SER A 338 6.74 -3.44 10.16
C SER A 338 6.84 -1.92 10.33
N LEU A 339 6.06 -1.35 11.23
CA LEU A 339 6.14 0.06 11.66
C LEU A 339 7.20 0.28 12.76
N GLU A 340 8.11 -0.68 12.93
CA GLU A 340 9.21 -0.71 13.91
C GLU A 340 8.71 -0.56 15.35
N ASN A 341 7.61 -1.23 15.68
CA ASN A 341 7.19 -1.39 17.06
C ASN A 341 7.63 -2.76 17.58
N ILE A 342 7.82 -2.84 18.89
CA ILE A 342 8.18 -4.05 19.61
C ILE A 342 7.14 -4.33 20.68
N HIS A 343 6.82 -5.60 20.89
CA HIS A 343 5.95 -6.04 21.97
C HIS A 343 6.81 -6.47 23.15
N ILE A 344 6.67 -5.80 24.29
CA ILE A 344 7.38 -6.12 25.53
C ILE A 344 6.47 -7.05 26.34
N CYS A 345 6.78 -8.34 26.34
CA CYS A 345 5.91 -9.38 26.91
C CYS A 345 5.65 -9.24 28.43
N PRO A 346 6.65 -8.93 29.28
CA PRO A 346 6.40 -8.68 30.71
C PRO A 346 5.39 -7.56 30.98
N GLU A 347 5.37 -6.53 30.13
CA GLU A 347 4.49 -5.37 30.23
C GLU A 347 3.20 -5.54 29.40
N ASN A 348 3.13 -6.61 28.61
CA ASN A 348 2.06 -6.90 27.65
C ASN A 348 1.75 -5.72 26.73
N GLN A 349 2.74 -4.93 26.28
CA GLN A 349 2.47 -3.71 25.52
C GLN A 349 3.31 -3.53 24.26
N TRP A 350 2.71 -2.87 23.26
CA TRP A 350 3.39 -2.47 22.03
C TRP A 350 3.96 -1.05 22.15
N THR A 351 5.29 -0.94 22.12
CA THR A 351 6.00 0.35 22.14
C THR A 351 6.78 0.59 20.85
N LYS A 352 7.14 1.84 20.58
CA LYS A 352 8.02 2.17 19.46
C LYS A 352 9.42 1.63 19.78
N ASN A 353 10.02 0.91 18.85
CA ASN A 353 11.41 0.48 18.98
C ASN A 353 12.31 1.55 18.36
N PHE A 354 13.05 2.28 19.20
CA PHE A 354 13.86 3.39 18.73
C PHE A 354 15.18 2.90 18.14
N TYR A 355 15.66 3.59 17.10
CA TYR A 355 16.99 3.33 16.56
C TYR A 355 18.06 3.82 17.54
N ASN A 356 18.94 2.91 17.97
CA ASN A 356 20.07 3.21 18.82
C ASN A 356 21.29 3.53 17.96
N TYR A 357 21.66 4.82 17.89
CA TYR A 357 22.79 5.29 17.10
C TYR A 357 24.15 4.75 17.55
N LYS A 358 24.31 4.38 18.82
CA LYS A 358 25.55 3.79 19.34
C LYS A 358 25.70 2.34 18.89
N LYS A 359 24.60 1.58 18.87
CA LYS A 359 24.55 0.18 18.41
C LYS A 359 24.49 0.05 16.89
N GLY A 360 24.03 1.08 16.18
CA GLY A 360 23.76 1.00 14.74
C GLY A 360 22.59 0.08 14.40
N ALA A 361 21.66 -0.14 15.33
CA ALA A 361 20.52 -1.04 15.21
C ALA A 361 19.34 -0.52 16.03
N LEU A 362 18.17 -1.16 15.91
CA LEU A 362 17.05 -0.91 16.83
C LEU A 362 17.45 -1.30 18.27
N GLU A 363 16.86 -0.63 19.26
CA GLU A 363 17.18 -0.85 20.68
C GLU A 363 17.00 -2.31 21.09
N TYR A 364 15.88 -2.90 20.66
CA TYR A 364 15.51 -4.28 20.92
C TYR A 364 15.52 -5.13 19.65
N ASP A 365 16.02 -6.36 19.74
CA ASP A 365 15.87 -7.37 18.70
C ASP A 365 14.52 -8.08 18.82
N PHE A 366 13.76 -8.12 17.72
CA PHE A 366 12.39 -8.63 17.76
C PHE A 366 12.31 -10.13 18.10
N LEU A 367 13.23 -10.95 17.59
CA LEU A 367 13.22 -12.39 17.85
C LEU A 367 13.59 -12.67 19.30
N THR A 368 14.53 -11.92 19.85
CA THR A 368 14.96 -12.02 21.25
C THR A 368 13.82 -11.71 22.22
N GLU A 369 13.06 -10.64 21.99
CA GLU A 369 11.88 -10.33 22.79
C GLU A 369 10.77 -11.37 22.61
N LEU A 370 10.50 -11.78 21.36
CA LEU A 370 9.48 -12.78 21.06
C LEU A 370 9.73 -14.12 21.76
N LYS A 371 11.00 -14.53 21.88
CA LYS A 371 11.39 -15.77 22.55
C LYS A 371 11.05 -15.80 24.04
N GLN A 372 10.95 -14.63 24.68
CA GLN A 372 10.63 -14.51 26.11
C GLN A 372 9.13 -14.57 26.39
N CYS A 373 8.31 -14.49 25.35
CA CYS A 373 6.86 -14.44 25.47
C CYS A 373 6.25 -15.82 25.74
N LYS A 374 5.31 -15.88 26.67
CA LYS A 374 4.48 -17.07 26.90
C LYS A 374 3.20 -16.98 26.07
N GLY A 375 2.50 -18.11 25.91
CA GLY A 375 1.26 -18.20 25.11
C GLY A 375 0.24 -17.10 25.44
N LYS A 376 -0.06 -16.89 26.72
CA LYS A 376 -1.00 -15.85 27.18
C LYS A 376 -0.55 -14.42 26.81
N ASP A 377 0.75 -14.12 26.91
CA ASP A 377 1.28 -12.79 26.56
C ASP A 377 1.18 -12.55 25.06
N LEU A 378 1.42 -13.60 24.26
CA LEU A 378 1.23 -13.54 22.80
C LEU A 378 -0.22 -13.31 22.42
N ASP A 379 -1.18 -13.98 23.06
CA ASP A 379 -2.61 -13.73 22.80
C ASP A 379 -2.98 -12.26 23.05
N TYR A 380 -2.46 -11.64 24.13
CA TYR A 380 -2.60 -10.20 24.34
C TYR A 380 -1.88 -9.37 23.27
N ALA A 381 -0.71 -9.79 22.79
CA ALA A 381 0.02 -9.10 21.74
C ALA A 381 -0.82 -8.96 20.45
N PHE A 382 -1.51 -10.03 20.01
CA PHE A 382 -2.37 -9.98 18.81
C PHE A 382 -3.56 -9.02 19.00
N VAL A 383 -4.26 -9.11 20.13
CA VAL A 383 -5.37 -8.19 20.43
C VAL A 383 -4.89 -6.73 20.53
N ARG A 384 -3.77 -6.50 21.22
CA ARG A 384 -3.22 -5.15 21.41
C ARG A 384 -2.57 -4.58 20.15
N ALA A 385 -2.22 -5.40 19.16
CA ALA A 385 -1.70 -4.91 17.88
C ALA A 385 -2.76 -4.05 17.15
N ILE A 386 -4.01 -4.48 17.19
CA ILE A 386 -5.16 -3.72 16.67
C ILE A 386 -5.26 -2.35 17.36
N ASN A 387 -5.21 -2.33 18.69
CA ASN A 387 -5.24 -1.09 19.47
C ASN A 387 -4.02 -0.21 19.22
N LYS A 388 -2.85 -0.79 18.96
CA LYS A 388 -1.64 -0.05 18.61
C LYS A 388 -1.80 0.67 17.27
N LEU A 389 -2.25 -0.03 16.22
CA LEU A 389 -2.56 0.59 14.93
C LEU A 389 -3.60 1.70 15.10
N LYS A 390 -4.64 1.44 15.89
CA LYS A 390 -5.67 2.42 16.20
C LYS A 390 -5.08 3.70 16.81
N ASN A 391 -4.26 3.55 17.84
CA ASN A 391 -3.67 4.67 18.57
C ASN A 391 -2.67 5.45 17.71
N MET A 392 -1.86 4.76 16.90
CA MET A 392 -0.94 5.42 15.97
C MET A 392 -1.69 6.29 14.95
N GLY A 393 -2.79 5.78 14.38
CA GLY A 393 -3.62 6.55 13.46
C GLY A 393 -4.23 7.80 14.10
N ARG A 394 -4.72 7.69 15.34
CA ARG A 394 -5.22 8.85 16.12
C ARG A 394 -4.15 9.89 16.43
N GLN A 395 -2.90 9.48 16.54
CA GLN A 395 -1.77 10.37 16.80
C GLN A 395 -1.22 11.05 15.53
N GLY A 396 -1.81 10.80 14.36
CA GLY A 396 -1.28 11.30 13.09
C GLY A 396 0.04 10.62 12.69
N LEU A 397 0.30 9.41 13.20
CA LEU A 397 1.46 8.61 12.80
C LEU A 397 1.10 7.65 11.66
N PRO A 398 2.08 7.21 10.85
CA PRO A 398 1.86 6.13 9.89
C PRO A 398 1.26 4.90 10.57
N SER A 399 0.20 4.36 9.99
CA SER A 399 -0.55 3.25 10.56
C SER A 399 -1.29 2.47 9.48
N TYR A 400 -2.18 1.57 9.88
CA TYR A 400 -3.11 0.86 9.02
C TYR A 400 -4.52 0.95 9.61
N LYS A 401 -5.51 1.08 8.73
CA LYS A 401 -6.92 0.89 9.10
C LYS A 401 -7.47 -0.33 8.38
N TYR A 402 -8.31 -1.09 9.06
CA TYR A 402 -9.04 -2.16 8.43
C TYR A 402 -10.26 -1.60 7.70
N LEU A 403 -10.48 -2.03 6.46
CA LEU A 403 -11.66 -1.66 5.67
C LEU A 403 -12.41 -2.92 5.27
N THR A 404 -13.64 -3.07 5.74
CA THR A 404 -14.59 -4.07 5.22
C THR A 404 -15.23 -3.55 3.92
N TYR A 405 -15.80 -2.34 3.98
CA TYR A 405 -16.48 -1.63 2.90
C TYR A 405 -16.09 -0.15 2.90
N ASP A 406 -15.79 0.39 1.73
CA ASP A 406 -15.55 1.83 1.54
C ASP A 406 -16.86 2.61 1.30
N HIS A 407 -17.76 2.54 2.28
CA HIS A 407 -19.14 3.06 2.20
C HIS A 407 -19.29 4.52 2.66
N GLU A 408 -18.18 5.19 3.01
CA GLU A 408 -18.23 6.59 3.39
C GLU A 408 -18.80 7.45 2.25
N ALA A 409 -19.38 8.61 2.57
CA ALA A 409 -19.80 9.56 1.54
C ALA A 409 -18.61 9.95 0.64
N GLY A 410 -18.77 9.80 -0.68
CA GLY A 410 -17.69 9.96 -1.67
C GLY A 410 -16.68 8.80 -1.68
N GLY A 411 -16.98 7.69 -1.02
CA GLY A 411 -16.22 6.45 -1.07
C GLY A 411 -16.38 5.71 -2.40
N SER A 412 -15.56 4.70 -2.61
CA SER A 412 -15.63 3.84 -3.80
C SER A 412 -16.78 2.84 -3.75
N HIS A 413 -17.41 2.66 -2.58
CA HIS A 413 -18.45 1.68 -2.31
C HIS A 413 -18.03 0.22 -2.60
N GLN A 414 -16.73 -0.06 -2.62
CA GLN A 414 -16.17 -1.39 -2.86
C GLN A 414 -16.05 -2.18 -1.56
N LYS A 415 -16.23 -3.50 -1.67
CA LYS A 415 -15.83 -4.46 -0.64
C LYS A 415 -14.30 -4.61 -0.68
N ILE A 416 -13.63 -4.49 0.45
CA ILE A 416 -12.17 -4.53 0.53
C ILE A 416 -11.72 -5.73 1.38
N TYR A 417 -12.14 -5.77 2.66
CA TYR A 417 -11.71 -6.73 3.68
C TYR A 417 -10.19 -6.87 3.73
N SER A 418 -9.51 -5.74 3.98
CA SER A 418 -8.05 -5.63 3.99
C SER A 418 -7.58 -4.51 4.94
N TRP A 419 -6.33 -4.63 5.41
CA TRP A 419 -5.63 -3.54 6.09
C TRP A 419 -5.04 -2.58 5.05
N VAL A 420 -5.51 -1.34 5.04
CA VAL A 420 -4.98 -0.31 4.13
C VAL A 420 -4.07 0.68 4.87
N SER A 421 -2.99 1.07 4.21
CA SER A 421 -2.01 2.02 4.77
C SER A 421 -2.62 3.40 4.98
N GLN A 422 -2.23 4.02 6.09
CA GLN A 422 -2.48 5.41 6.45
C GLN A 422 -1.16 6.14 6.72
N THR A 423 -0.99 7.31 6.13
CA THR A 423 0.27 8.07 6.23
C THR A 423 0.38 8.98 7.44
N GLY A 424 -0.72 9.17 8.20
CA GLY A 424 -0.78 10.15 9.29
C GLY A 424 -0.83 11.63 8.85
N LEU A 425 -0.80 11.88 7.53
CA LEU A 425 -0.86 13.22 6.96
C LEU A 425 -2.29 13.75 6.88
N GLU A 426 -2.44 15.06 7.05
CA GLU A 426 -3.74 15.73 7.03
C GLU A 426 -3.76 16.92 6.06
N LEU A 427 -4.92 17.25 5.50
CA LEU A 427 -5.08 18.47 4.71
C LEU A 427 -5.20 19.68 5.65
N ASN A 428 -4.38 20.71 5.43
CA ASN A 428 -4.47 21.97 6.16
C ASN A 428 -5.63 22.84 5.61
N CYS A 429 -6.86 22.44 5.91
CA CYS A 429 -8.07 23.11 5.42
C CYS A 429 -8.20 24.53 5.99
N LYS A 430 -8.61 25.48 5.15
CA LYS A 430 -8.82 26.89 5.51
C LYS A 430 -9.94 27.05 6.55
N SER A 431 -11.03 26.29 6.43
CA SER A 431 -12.17 26.38 7.34
C SER A 431 -11.92 25.66 8.66
N LYS A 432 -12.17 26.33 9.79
CA LYS A 432 -12.14 25.72 11.13
C LYS A 432 -13.16 24.57 11.23
N LYS A 433 -14.38 24.78 10.71
CA LYS A 433 -15.44 23.76 10.67
C LYS A 433 -15.01 22.51 9.89
N GLU A 434 -14.35 22.69 8.74
CA GLU A 434 -13.84 21.54 7.96
C GLU A 434 -12.73 20.79 8.71
N ARG A 435 -11.84 21.51 9.42
CA ARG A 435 -10.81 20.90 10.27
C ARG A 435 -11.43 20.10 11.42
N GLU A 436 -12.45 20.65 12.10
CA GLU A 436 -13.16 19.95 13.18
C GLU A 436 -13.95 18.73 12.70
N ILE A 437 -14.61 18.81 11.54
CA ILE A 437 -15.30 17.67 10.95
C ILE A 437 -14.30 16.55 10.63
N ARG A 438 -13.09 16.89 10.19
CA ARG A 438 -12.05 15.91 9.85
C ARG A 438 -11.40 15.27 11.07
N SER A 439 -11.05 16.07 12.08
CA SER A 439 -10.45 15.55 13.32
C SER A 439 -11.39 14.59 14.07
N LYS A 440 -12.71 14.79 13.94
CA LYS A 440 -13.75 13.89 14.48
C LYS A 440 -14.03 12.65 13.63
N LYS A 441 -13.59 12.61 12.37
CA LYS A 441 -13.94 11.56 11.39
C LYS A 441 -12.95 10.40 11.31
N TRP A 442 -11.92 10.37 12.15
CA TRP A 442 -11.07 9.19 12.20
C TRP A 442 -11.86 8.01 12.81
N VAL A 443 -12.33 7.11 11.95
CA VAL A 443 -13.03 5.87 12.33
C VAL A 443 -12.09 4.71 12.11
N PHE A 444 -11.77 4.00 13.18
CA PHE A 444 -11.03 2.75 13.11
C PHE A 444 -11.97 1.63 12.65
N GLY A 445 -11.88 1.22 11.40
CA GLY A 445 -12.82 0.30 10.76
C GLY A 445 -12.67 -1.18 11.13
N PHE A 446 -12.04 -1.51 12.26
CA PHE A 446 -11.97 -2.91 12.71
C PHE A 446 -13.25 -3.28 13.48
N PRO A 447 -13.93 -4.39 13.14
CA PRO A 447 -15.18 -4.77 13.78
C PRO A 447 -15.03 -5.04 15.28
N THR A 448 -16.06 -4.70 16.06
CA THR A 448 -16.07 -4.87 17.52
C THR A 448 -16.65 -6.20 17.98
N ASP A 449 -17.35 -6.90 17.09
CA ASP A 449 -18.01 -8.19 17.29
C ASP A 449 -17.10 -9.39 16.96
N VAL A 450 -15.87 -9.13 16.51
CA VAL A 450 -14.86 -10.15 16.22
C VAL A 450 -13.82 -10.14 17.34
N SER A 451 -13.42 -11.33 17.80
CA SER A 451 -12.41 -11.51 18.82
C SER A 451 -11.30 -12.47 18.39
N TRP A 452 -10.10 -12.27 18.94
CA TRP A 452 -9.01 -13.22 18.81
C TRP A 452 -9.34 -14.48 19.59
N GLN A 453 -9.28 -15.63 18.91
CA GLN A 453 -9.37 -16.94 19.54
C GLN A 453 -7.96 -17.37 19.96
N GLY A 454 -7.69 -17.27 21.26
CA GLY A 454 -6.40 -17.57 21.86
C GLY A 454 -6.02 -19.06 21.79
N PHE A 455 -4.78 -19.33 22.19
CA PHE A 455 -4.19 -20.68 22.21
C PHE A 455 -4.00 -21.23 23.64
N TYR A 456 -4.40 -20.45 24.65
CA TYR A 456 -4.26 -20.78 26.07
C TYR A 456 -5.60 -20.73 26.81
#